data_AF-A0A094HSP3-F1
#
_entry.id   AF-A0A094HSP3-F1
#
_cell.length_a   1.000
_cell.length_b   1.000
_cell.length_c   1.000
_cell.angle_alpha   90.00
_cell.angle_beta   90.00
_cell.angle_gamma   90.00
#
_symmetry.space_group_name_H-M   'P 1'
#
loop_
_entity.id
_entity.type
_entity.pdbx_description
1 polymer ?
#
loop_
_entity_poly.entity_id
_entity_poly.type
_entity_poly.pdbx_seq_one_letter_code
_entity_poly.pdbx_strand_id
1 'polypeptide(L)'
;MKSSIVFILSLLLIAVTAGGLDDKKPQIIACINKQLVEENKEFKLSEDNLKKLMEVVDDEIKKIPLTKKSKEEKQKIMKEMENAAKSKMPDVPTETVKKILTSLGAHAKKCAMKSMKGPKS
;
A
#
# COMPACT_ATOMS: atom_id res chain seq x y z
N MET A 1 -2.97 -19.39 19.02
CA MET A 1 -3.08 -18.65 17.74
C MET A 1 -2.24 -17.37 17.84
N LYS A 2 -0.93 -17.47 17.62
CA LYS A 2 0.03 -16.38 17.89
C LYS A 2 1.08 -16.39 16.78
N SER A 3 0.74 -15.95 15.57
CA SER A 3 1.69 -15.57 14.48
C SER A 3 1.08 -15.52 13.07
N SER A 4 -0.18 -15.12 12.90
CA SER A 4 -0.69 -14.83 11.53
C SER A 4 -0.42 -13.38 11.10
N ILE A 5 -0.09 -12.49 12.04
CA ILE A 5 0.23 -11.08 11.75
C ILE A 5 1.64 -10.93 11.16
N VAL A 6 2.54 -11.90 11.43
CA VAL A 6 3.96 -11.79 11.12
C VAL A 6 4.29 -12.23 9.67
N PHE A 7 3.42 -13.02 9.03
CA PHE A 7 3.65 -13.54 7.67
C PHE A 7 3.26 -12.56 6.54
N ILE A 8 2.44 -11.56 6.86
CA ILE A 8 1.78 -10.68 5.87
C ILE A 8 2.63 -9.42 5.56
N LEU A 9 3.52 -9.06 6.48
CA LEU A 9 4.39 -7.88 6.37
C LEU A 9 5.57 -8.04 5.41
N SER A 10 5.80 -9.23 4.87
CA SER A 10 6.87 -9.48 3.90
C SER A 10 6.58 -8.91 2.50
N LEU A 11 5.35 -8.47 2.23
CA LEU A 11 4.82 -8.29 0.86
C LEU A 11 5.00 -6.91 0.24
N LEU A 12 5.37 -5.87 1.01
CA LEU A 12 5.39 -4.50 0.46
C LEU A 12 6.56 -4.16 -0.47
N LEU A 13 7.68 -4.91 -0.48
CA LEU A 13 8.89 -4.46 -1.18
C LEU A 13 9.46 -5.51 -2.13
N ILE A 14 9.16 -5.23 -3.39
CA ILE A 14 9.94 -5.47 -4.60
C ILE A 14 11.43 -5.66 -4.29
N ALA A 15 11.96 -6.82 -4.65
CA ALA A 15 13.38 -6.98 -4.85
C ALA A 15 13.76 -6.29 -6.17
N VAL A 16 14.41 -5.13 -6.12
CA VAL A 16 15.06 -4.52 -7.29
C VAL A 16 16.43 -3.99 -6.91
N THR A 17 17.41 -4.46 -7.67
CA THR A 17 18.77 -3.96 -7.78
C THR A 17 18.79 -2.69 -8.64
N ALA A 18 19.42 -1.63 -8.13
CA ALA A 18 19.77 -0.36 -8.79
C ALA A 18 18.60 0.60 -9.16
N GLY A 19 18.83 1.90 -8.95
CA GLY A 19 17.87 3.01 -9.07
C GLY A 19 17.13 3.08 -10.41
N GLY A 20 15.84 3.41 -10.37
CA GLY A 20 14.97 3.51 -11.55
C GLY A 20 13.48 3.21 -11.31
N LEU A 21 13.08 2.94 -10.07
CA LEU A 21 11.69 2.78 -9.68
C LEU A 21 11.04 4.09 -9.19
N ASP A 22 11.82 5.08 -8.79
CA ASP A 22 11.29 6.38 -8.32
C ASP A 22 10.49 7.08 -9.42
N ASP A 23 11.00 7.06 -10.66
CA ASP A 23 10.30 7.54 -11.86
C ASP A 23 9.00 6.77 -12.16
N LYS A 24 8.85 5.57 -11.60
CA LYS A 24 7.65 4.73 -11.75
C LYS A 24 6.68 4.84 -10.57
N LYS A 25 7.00 5.62 -9.53
CA LYS A 25 6.08 5.95 -8.43
C LYS A 25 4.70 6.39 -8.92
N PRO A 26 4.53 7.31 -9.90
CA PRO A 26 3.20 7.71 -10.36
C PRO A 26 2.41 6.54 -10.98
N GLN A 27 3.06 5.63 -11.70
CA GLN A 27 2.40 4.44 -12.28
C GLN A 27 1.99 3.42 -11.20
N ILE A 28 2.83 3.25 -10.19
CA ILE A 28 2.57 2.39 -9.03
C ILE A 28 1.38 2.95 -8.23
N ILE A 29 1.40 4.25 -7.94
CA ILE A 29 0.31 4.97 -7.27
C ILE A 29 -1.00 4.80 -8.03
N ALA A 30 -1.02 5.07 -9.34
CA ALA A 30 -2.23 4.93 -10.15
C ALA A 30 -2.77 3.48 -10.14
N CYS A 31 -1.90 2.48 -10.18
CA CYS A 31 -2.29 1.08 -10.10
C CYS A 31 -2.89 0.71 -8.73
N ILE A 32 -2.27 1.19 -7.65
CA ILE A 32 -2.72 0.97 -6.26
C ILE A 32 -4.06 1.67 -6.03
N ASN A 33 -4.21 2.90 -6.50
CA ASN A 33 -5.46 3.67 -6.44
C ASN A 33 -6.59 2.99 -7.19
N LYS A 34 -6.32 2.42 -8.37
CA LYS A 34 -7.31 1.62 -9.10
C LYS A 34 -7.73 0.37 -8.30
N GLN A 35 -6.81 -0.29 -7.62
CA GLN A 35 -7.12 -1.44 -6.77
C GLN A 35 -7.91 -1.02 -5.53
N LEU A 36 -7.57 0.08 -4.87
CA LEU A 36 -8.35 0.62 -3.74
C LEU A 36 -9.80 0.87 -4.13
N VAL A 37 -10.06 1.43 -5.31
CA VAL A 37 -11.44 1.65 -5.81
C VAL A 37 -12.16 0.31 -6.05
N GLU A 38 -11.48 -0.71 -6.57
CA GLU A 38 -12.07 -2.05 -6.72
C GLU A 38 -12.37 -2.70 -5.38
N GLU A 39 -11.42 -2.70 -4.45
CA GLU A 39 -11.57 -3.26 -3.12
C GLU A 39 -12.62 -2.52 -2.31
N ASN A 40 -12.79 -1.21 -2.53
CA ASN A 40 -13.82 -0.44 -1.86
C ASN A 40 -15.25 -0.91 -2.20
N LYS A 41 -15.45 -1.70 -3.26
CA LYS A 41 -16.74 -2.36 -3.51
C LYS A 41 -17.09 -3.34 -2.39
N GLU A 42 -16.09 -3.97 -1.78
CA GLU A 42 -16.25 -4.86 -0.63
C GLU A 42 -16.27 -4.10 0.69
N PHE A 43 -15.36 -3.14 0.87
CA PHE A 43 -15.21 -2.40 2.14
C PHE A 43 -16.21 -1.26 2.34
N LYS A 44 -16.82 -0.77 1.26
CA LYS A 44 -17.87 0.26 1.25
C LYS A 44 -17.52 1.51 2.06
N LEU A 45 -16.28 1.98 2.00
CA LEU A 45 -15.94 3.30 2.51
C LEU A 45 -16.72 4.36 1.72
N SER A 46 -17.12 5.42 2.40
CA SER A 46 -17.63 6.63 1.75
C SER A 46 -16.58 7.18 0.78
N GLU A 47 -17.04 7.93 -0.23
CA GLU A 47 -16.14 8.53 -1.23
C GLU A 47 -15.07 9.41 -0.57
N ASP A 48 -15.45 10.18 0.47
CA ASP A 48 -14.54 11.00 1.27
C ASP A 48 -13.47 10.15 1.99
N ASN A 49 -13.87 9.06 2.65
CA ASN A 49 -12.92 8.18 3.34
C ASN A 49 -12.03 7.42 2.34
N LEU A 50 -12.57 6.98 1.21
CA LEU A 50 -11.77 6.36 0.15
C LEU A 50 -10.70 7.33 -0.35
N LYS A 51 -11.07 8.59 -0.62
CA LYS A 51 -10.14 9.63 -1.07
C LYS A 51 -9.05 9.88 -0.02
N LYS A 52 -9.42 10.01 1.25
CA LYS A 52 -8.46 10.19 2.36
C LYS A 52 -7.50 9.00 2.48
N LEU A 53 -7.99 7.78 2.31
CA LEU A 53 -7.16 6.57 2.32
C LEU A 53 -6.18 6.55 1.15
N MET A 54 -6.62 6.90 -0.05
CA MET A 54 -5.75 7.03 -1.23
C MET A 54 -4.66 8.08 -0.99
N GLU A 55 -5.00 9.24 -0.42
CA GLU A 55 -4.00 10.25 -0.06
C GLU A 55 -2.96 9.74 0.93
N VAL A 56 -3.37 9.02 1.98
CA VAL A 56 -2.43 8.43 2.96
C VAL A 56 -1.47 7.46 2.27
N VAL A 57 -2.00 6.62 1.38
CA VAL A 57 -1.20 5.64 0.64
C VAL A 57 -0.23 6.33 -0.32
N ASP A 58 -0.69 7.34 -1.05
CA ASP A 58 0.11 8.09 -2.01
C ASP A 58 1.26 8.85 -1.33
N ASP A 59 0.98 9.51 -0.20
CA ASP A 59 1.99 10.21 0.60
C ASP A 59 3.08 9.26 1.08
N GLU A 60 2.69 8.09 1.59
CA GLU A 60 3.65 7.11 2.12
C GLU A 60 4.50 6.51 0.99
N ILE A 61 3.91 6.18 -0.17
CA ILE A 61 4.67 5.68 -1.33
C ILE A 61 5.64 6.73 -1.86
N LYS A 62 5.28 8.03 -1.85
CA LYS A 62 6.17 9.11 -2.28
C LYS A 62 7.37 9.25 -1.36
N LYS A 63 7.16 9.17 -0.03
CA LYS A 63 8.20 9.30 0.99
C LYS A 63 9.14 8.10 1.03
N ILE A 64 8.64 6.89 0.75
CA ILE A 64 9.42 5.67 0.89
C ILE A 64 10.29 5.48 -0.36
N PRO A 65 11.62 5.42 -0.22
CA PRO A 65 12.46 4.98 -1.33
C PRO A 65 12.08 3.54 -1.67
N LEU A 66 11.80 3.27 -2.95
CA LEU A 66 11.36 1.96 -3.47
C LEU A 66 12.53 0.96 -3.53
N THR A 67 13.22 0.79 -2.40
CA THR A 67 14.34 -0.13 -2.19
C THR A 67 13.88 -1.31 -1.35
N LYS A 68 14.67 -2.38 -1.30
CA LYS A 68 14.34 -3.53 -0.45
C LYS A 68 14.43 -3.13 1.02
N LYS A 69 13.30 -3.06 1.72
CA LYS A 69 13.29 -2.81 3.18
C LYS A 69 13.27 -4.10 3.99
N SER A 70 13.83 -4.02 5.19
CA SER A 70 13.77 -5.09 6.19
C SER A 70 12.35 -5.30 6.70
N LYS A 71 12.09 -6.47 7.30
CA LYS A 71 10.77 -6.80 7.87
C LYS A 71 10.31 -5.79 8.94
N GLU A 72 11.24 -5.30 9.76
CA GLU A 72 10.96 -4.26 10.76
C GLU A 72 10.58 -2.92 10.13
N GLU A 73 11.29 -2.50 9.08
CA GLU A 73 10.93 -1.28 8.35
C GLU A 73 9.54 -1.39 7.70
N LYS A 74 9.19 -2.56 7.17
CA LYS A 74 7.85 -2.84 6.65
C LYS A 74 6.78 -2.72 7.75
N GLN A 75 7.08 -3.20 8.95
CA GLN A 75 6.20 -3.09 10.12
C GLN A 75 5.99 -1.66 10.53
N LYS A 76 7.07 -0.87 10.52
CA LYS A 76 7.02 0.54 10.82
C LYS A 76 6.14 1.29 9.82
N ILE A 77 6.37 1.12 8.52
CA ILE A 77 5.58 1.74 7.45
C ILE A 77 4.10 1.40 7.59
N MET A 78 3.75 0.13 7.79
CA MET A 78 2.35 -0.27 7.93
C MET A 78 1.68 0.37 9.15
N LYS A 79 2.42 0.51 10.26
CA LYS A 79 1.94 1.18 11.47
C LYS A 79 1.78 2.70 11.25
N GLU A 80 2.67 3.33 10.50
CA GLU A 80 2.59 4.75 10.14
C GLU A 80 1.38 5.01 9.23
N MET A 81 1.15 4.16 8.23
CA MET A 81 -0.05 4.20 7.39
C MET A 81 -1.34 4.02 8.20
N GLU A 82 -1.37 3.05 9.13
CA GLU A 82 -2.54 2.80 9.98
C GLU A 82 -2.85 4.01 10.88
N ASN A 83 -1.81 4.61 11.48
CA ASN A 83 -1.96 5.79 12.32
C ASN A 83 -2.42 7.02 11.52
N ALA A 84 -1.86 7.25 10.34
CA ALA A 84 -2.25 8.34 9.45
C ALA A 84 -3.70 8.18 8.98
N ALA A 85 -4.10 6.95 8.61
CA ALA A 85 -5.46 6.63 8.24
C ALA A 85 -6.45 6.86 9.40
N LYS A 86 -6.13 6.43 10.63
CA LYS A 86 -6.96 6.73 11.82
C LYS A 86 -7.10 8.22 12.08
N SER A 87 -6.01 8.98 11.91
CA SER A 87 -6.05 10.43 12.12
C SER A 87 -6.92 11.15 11.10
N LYS A 88 -6.97 10.68 9.84
CA LYS A 88 -7.79 11.31 8.78
C LYS A 88 -9.22 10.77 8.71
N MET A 89 -9.43 9.54 9.16
CA MET A 89 -10.70 8.81 9.09
C MET A 89 -11.05 8.21 10.47
N PRO A 90 -11.30 9.03 11.50
CA PRO A 90 -11.58 8.54 12.85
C PRO A 90 -12.85 7.68 12.92
N ASP A 91 -13.82 7.91 12.03
CA ASP A 91 -15.07 7.14 11.92
C ASP A 91 -14.90 5.75 11.30
N VAL A 92 -13.76 5.45 10.67
CA VAL A 92 -13.52 4.14 10.07
C VAL A 92 -12.88 3.21 11.12
N PRO A 93 -13.45 2.02 11.39
CA PRO A 93 -12.88 1.09 12.35
C PRO A 93 -11.43 0.74 11.99
N THR A 94 -10.55 0.75 12.99
CA THR A 94 -9.13 0.38 12.83
C THR A 94 -8.98 -0.99 12.15
N GLU A 95 -9.84 -1.95 12.49
CA GLU A 95 -9.86 -3.28 11.88
C GLU A 95 -10.13 -3.24 10.36
N THR A 96 -11.01 -2.34 9.92
CA THR A 96 -11.32 -2.13 8.50
C THR A 96 -10.12 -1.51 7.78
N VAL A 97 -9.52 -0.46 8.34
CA VAL A 97 -8.29 0.17 7.81
C VAL A 97 -7.18 -0.87 7.66
N LYS A 98 -6.97 -1.69 8.68
CA LYS A 98 -5.93 -2.73 8.68
C LYS A 98 -6.18 -3.79 7.62
N LYS A 99 -7.43 -4.23 7.42
CA LYS A 99 -7.80 -5.19 6.35
C LYS A 99 -7.52 -4.63 4.97
N ILE A 100 -7.90 -3.37 4.72
CA ILE A 100 -7.64 -2.71 3.44
C ILE A 100 -6.14 -2.59 3.19
N LEU A 101 -5.37 -2.06 4.16
CA LEU A 101 -3.91 -1.94 4.01
C LEU A 101 -3.22 -3.30 3.82
N THR A 102 -3.73 -4.34 4.49
CA THR A 102 -3.23 -5.72 4.34
C THR A 102 -3.44 -6.23 2.92
N SER A 103 -4.66 -6.08 2.39
CA SER A 103 -4.99 -6.50 1.04
C SER A 103 -4.17 -5.70 0.03
N LEU A 104 -4.13 -4.37 0.20
CA LEU A 104 -3.37 -3.47 -0.64
C LEU A 104 -1.88 -3.83 -0.72
N GLY A 105 -1.27 -4.28 0.37
CA GLY A 105 0.11 -4.76 0.38
C GLY A 105 0.37 -5.93 -0.59
N ALA A 106 -0.60 -6.84 -0.75
CA ALA A 106 -0.52 -7.93 -1.73
C ALA A 106 -0.66 -7.43 -3.18
N HIS A 107 -1.49 -6.41 -3.41
CA HIS A 107 -1.72 -5.82 -4.72
C HIS A 107 -0.60 -4.86 -5.15
N ALA A 108 0.00 -4.12 -4.21
CA ALA A 108 1.12 -3.22 -4.45
C ALA A 108 2.32 -3.95 -5.09
N LYS A 109 2.59 -5.20 -4.67
CA LYS A 109 3.59 -6.06 -5.30
C LYS A 109 3.31 -6.31 -6.79
N LYS A 110 2.05 -6.60 -7.14
CA LYS A 110 1.65 -6.82 -8.53
C LYS A 110 1.78 -5.52 -9.35
N CYS A 111 1.38 -4.39 -8.77
CA CYS A 111 1.52 -3.07 -9.39
C CYS A 111 2.97 -2.69 -9.67
N ALA A 112 3.86 -2.93 -8.70
CA ALA A 112 5.29 -2.75 -8.85
C ALA A 112 5.89 -3.66 -9.93
N MET A 113 5.61 -4.97 -9.87
CA MET A 113 6.12 -5.93 -10.87
C MET A 113 5.60 -5.61 -12.28
N LYS A 114 4.35 -5.15 -12.42
CA LYS A 114 3.79 -4.70 -13.70
C LYS A 114 4.47 -3.44 -14.21
N SER A 115 4.75 -2.48 -13.33
CA SER A 115 5.44 -1.24 -13.72
C SER A 115 6.90 -1.50 -14.13
N MET A 116 7.53 -2.55 -13.59
CA MET A 116 8.88 -2.97 -14.00
C MET A 116 8.92 -3.68 -15.35
N LYS A 117 7.91 -4.50 -15.67
CA LYS A 117 7.73 -5.07 -17.00
C LYS A 117 7.16 -3.98 -17.90
N GLY A 118 8.00 -3.26 -18.63
CA GLY A 118 7.55 -2.39 -19.72
C GLY A 118 6.57 -3.12 -20.66
N PRO A 119 5.83 -2.39 -21.52
CA PRO A 119 4.91 -3.04 -22.46
C PRO A 119 5.68 -4.16 -23.16
N LYS A 120 5.17 -5.39 -23.10
CA LYS A 120 5.66 -6.46 -23.94
C LYS A 120 5.41 -5.99 -25.38
N SER A 121 6.46 -5.51 -26.03
CA SER A 121 6.55 -5.53 -27.50
C SER A 121 6.54 -6.97 -27.98
#